data_AF-A0A5C8TY17-F1
#
_entry.id   AF-A0A5C8TY17-F1
#
_cell.length_a   1.000
_cell.length_b   1.000
_cell.length_c   1.000
_cell.angle_alpha   90.00
_cell.angle_beta   90.00
_cell.angle_gamma   90.00
#
_symmetry.space_group_name_H-M   'P 1'
#
loop_
_entity.id
_entity.type
_entity.pdbx_description
1 polymer ?
#
loop_
_entity_poly.entity_id
_entity_poly.type
_entity_poly.pdbx_seq_one_letter_code
_entity_poly.pdbx_strand_id
1 'polypeptide(L)'
;MHETLPVGPDDELFGRAFPDRRVHSIRTATLATGTQPKRLRKVLAANGLLPSDHAGRLDHHVIFDARAASAVLVDASDTISLISAARRLNVGRKIADALVNSGLIRRFVMADTNAGGLGTHGVSRTDVDALLELLARDAVPVDRAGKGVFKITHAAKAATRNSIDIISLIVGRKLDWVGRLVGSRGIAAILVNADEVRALLKEPELPGLTQREIMKYLRTTSGVAKTLMNQGIITTVRAVNPLTHAMINVVSEQELKCFRLEYVSLYELAQDRKDSPVGLKSRLIAAGVRPAFDPKIIKASFYRRKDVS
;
A
#
# COMPACT_ATOMS: atom_id res chain seq x y z
N MET A 1 -17.17 -11.90 -49.90
CA MET A 1 -15.69 -12.02 -49.72
C MET A 1 -15.16 -11.15 -48.58
N HIS A 2 -15.59 -9.89 -48.44
CA HIS A 2 -15.13 -8.97 -47.38
C HIS A 2 -15.50 -9.41 -45.93
N GLU A 3 -16.35 -10.43 -45.78
CA GLU A 3 -16.92 -10.84 -44.49
C GLU A 3 -16.06 -11.81 -43.68
N THR A 4 -15.12 -12.51 -44.32
CA THR A 4 -14.35 -13.59 -43.68
C THR A 4 -12.84 -13.43 -43.81
N LEU A 5 -12.38 -12.46 -44.60
CA LEU A 5 -10.96 -12.18 -44.82
C LEU A 5 -10.49 -11.05 -43.89
N PRO A 6 -9.31 -11.19 -43.24
CA PRO A 6 -8.76 -10.17 -42.34
C PRO A 6 -8.08 -9.03 -43.13
N VAL A 7 -8.84 -8.36 -44.00
CA VAL A 7 -8.39 -7.25 -44.85
C VAL A 7 -9.00 -5.94 -44.37
N GLY A 8 -8.31 -4.82 -44.58
CA GLY A 8 -8.77 -3.49 -44.19
C GLY A 8 -8.24 -2.38 -45.11
N PRO A 9 -8.31 -1.10 -44.67
CA PRO A 9 -8.05 0.07 -45.52
C PRO A 9 -6.67 0.13 -46.15
N ASP A 10 -5.68 -0.47 -45.49
CA ASP A 10 -4.29 -0.52 -45.94
C ASP A 10 -4.00 -1.69 -46.91
N ASP A 11 -4.99 -2.55 -47.18
CA ASP A 11 -4.86 -3.75 -47.99
C ASP A 11 -5.55 -3.58 -49.35
N GLU A 12 -4.85 -3.91 -50.44
CA GLU A 12 -5.42 -4.02 -51.79
C GLU A 12 -5.37 -5.47 -52.25
N LEU A 13 -6.52 -6.01 -52.65
CA LEU A 13 -6.65 -7.41 -53.10
C LEU A 13 -7.41 -7.44 -54.42
N PHE A 14 -6.74 -7.95 -55.47
CA PHE A 14 -7.29 -8.02 -56.82
C PHE A 14 -7.81 -6.68 -57.37
N GLY A 15 -7.11 -5.57 -57.09
CA GLY A 15 -7.50 -4.24 -57.58
C GLY A 15 -8.69 -3.60 -56.86
N ARG A 16 -9.11 -4.16 -55.72
CA ARG A 16 -10.21 -3.63 -54.89
C ARG A 16 -9.68 -3.14 -53.56
N ALA A 17 -10.06 -1.92 -53.20
CA ALA A 17 -9.82 -1.35 -51.87
C ALA A 17 -10.92 -1.78 -50.88
N PHE A 18 -10.54 -1.91 -49.62
CA PHE A 18 -11.41 -2.39 -48.54
C PHE A 18 -11.62 -1.24 -47.53
N PRO A 19 -12.71 -0.45 -47.64
CA PRO A 19 -12.83 0.81 -46.88
C PRO A 19 -12.95 0.62 -45.37
N ASP A 20 -13.38 -0.56 -44.92
CA ASP A 20 -13.53 -0.89 -43.50
C ASP A 20 -12.80 -2.19 -43.19
N ARG A 21 -12.40 -2.41 -41.94
CA ARG A 21 -11.92 -3.72 -41.46
C ARG A 21 -13.05 -4.43 -40.71
N ARG A 22 -13.62 -5.48 -41.29
CA ARG A 22 -14.72 -6.27 -40.66
C ARG A 22 -14.21 -7.38 -39.74
N VAL A 23 -13.07 -7.97 -40.09
CA VAL A 23 -12.48 -9.10 -39.36
C VAL A 23 -11.01 -8.81 -39.08
N HIS A 24 -10.55 -9.18 -37.90
CA HIS A 24 -9.13 -9.23 -37.58
C HIS A 24 -8.66 -10.67 -37.48
N SER A 25 -7.46 -10.95 -37.97
CA SER A 25 -6.66 -12.05 -37.43
C SER A 25 -5.79 -11.56 -36.27
N ILE A 26 -5.31 -12.46 -35.41
CA ILE A 26 -4.35 -12.10 -34.34
C ILE A 26 -3.13 -11.37 -34.92
N ARG A 27 -2.66 -11.80 -36.10
CA ARG A 27 -1.57 -11.13 -36.84
C ARG A 27 -1.89 -9.67 -37.15
N THR A 28 -3.03 -9.40 -37.77
CA THR A 28 -3.43 -8.03 -38.15
C THR A 28 -3.73 -7.16 -36.94
N ALA A 29 -4.32 -7.73 -35.89
CA ALA A 29 -4.60 -7.00 -34.66
C ALA A 29 -3.32 -6.65 -33.89
N THR A 30 -2.32 -7.54 -33.87
CA THR A 30 -0.99 -7.26 -33.32
C THR A 30 -0.32 -6.08 -34.03
N LEU A 31 -0.43 -6.03 -35.36
CA LEU A 31 0.12 -4.90 -36.14
C LEU A 31 -0.61 -3.59 -35.81
N ALA A 32 -1.93 -3.62 -35.71
CA ALA A 32 -2.74 -2.45 -35.39
C ALA A 32 -2.49 -1.91 -33.98
N THR A 33 -2.33 -2.78 -32.98
CA THR A 33 -2.19 -2.36 -31.56
C THR A 33 -0.75 -2.29 -31.07
N GLY A 34 0.21 -2.89 -31.79
CA GLY A 34 1.59 -3.09 -31.32
C GLY A 34 1.72 -4.06 -30.14
N THR A 35 0.63 -4.74 -29.74
CA THR A 35 0.62 -5.68 -28.61
C THR A 35 1.21 -7.03 -29.02
N GLN A 36 2.01 -7.67 -28.16
CA GLN A 36 2.57 -9.00 -28.45
C GLN A 36 1.48 -10.05 -28.76
N PRO A 37 1.63 -10.91 -29.79
CA PRO A 37 0.59 -11.85 -30.21
C PRO A 37 0.09 -12.78 -29.10
N LYS A 38 1.01 -13.34 -28.30
CA LYS A 38 0.67 -14.24 -27.17
C LYS A 38 -0.21 -13.55 -26.12
N ARG A 39 0.05 -12.27 -25.84
CA ARG A 39 -0.74 -11.48 -24.90
C ARG A 39 -2.10 -11.17 -25.48
N LEU A 40 -2.15 -10.64 -26.70
CA LEU A 40 -3.39 -10.28 -27.38
C LEU A 40 -4.34 -11.46 -27.49
N ARG A 41 -3.82 -12.63 -27.86
CA ARG A 41 -4.56 -13.91 -27.90
C ARG A 41 -5.22 -14.24 -26.57
N LYS A 42 -4.50 -14.13 -25.45
CA LYS A 42 -5.06 -14.36 -24.11
C LYS A 42 -6.16 -13.36 -23.77
N VAL A 43 -5.99 -12.08 -24.14
CA VAL A 43 -6.99 -11.03 -23.85
C VAL A 43 -8.29 -11.32 -24.58
N LEU A 44 -8.19 -11.62 -25.87
CA LEU A 44 -9.35 -11.92 -26.70
C LEU A 44 -10.06 -13.22 -26.25
N ALA A 45 -9.30 -14.26 -25.90
CA ALA A 45 -9.86 -15.51 -25.38
C ALA A 45 -10.62 -15.30 -24.07
N ALA A 46 -10.06 -14.55 -23.13
CA ALA A 46 -10.68 -14.25 -21.85
C ALA A 46 -11.98 -13.44 -21.98
N ASN A 47 -12.15 -12.68 -23.07
CA ASN A 47 -13.37 -11.95 -23.39
C ASN A 47 -14.34 -12.76 -24.27
N GLY A 48 -14.08 -14.05 -24.51
CA GLY A 48 -14.94 -14.91 -25.34
C GLY A 48 -14.95 -14.55 -26.83
N LEU A 49 -13.96 -13.76 -27.28
CA LEU A 49 -13.88 -13.27 -28.67
C LEU A 49 -13.18 -14.26 -29.61
N LEU A 50 -12.62 -15.36 -29.09
CA LEU A 50 -11.92 -16.37 -29.87
C LEU A 50 -12.60 -17.75 -29.80
N PRO A 51 -12.52 -18.56 -30.87
CA PRO A 51 -12.97 -19.96 -30.85
C PRO A 51 -12.25 -20.80 -29.78
N SER A 52 -12.90 -21.82 -29.24
CA SER A 52 -12.33 -22.68 -28.19
C SER A 52 -11.02 -23.36 -28.61
N ASP A 53 -10.87 -23.73 -29.88
CA ASP A 53 -9.69 -24.41 -30.44
C ASP A 53 -8.57 -23.44 -30.92
N HIS A 54 -8.73 -22.14 -30.69
CA HIS A 54 -7.77 -21.11 -31.08
C HIS A 54 -6.32 -21.42 -30.69
N ALA A 55 -6.07 -22.01 -29.51
CA ALA A 55 -4.74 -22.17 -28.93
C ALA A 55 -3.74 -22.94 -29.82
N GLY A 56 -4.22 -23.91 -30.62
CA GLY A 56 -3.38 -24.70 -31.54
C GLY A 56 -3.19 -24.08 -32.92
N ARG A 57 -3.88 -22.98 -33.23
CA ARG A 57 -3.91 -22.38 -34.58
C ARG A 57 -2.90 -21.25 -34.72
N LEU A 58 -2.30 -21.12 -35.91
CA LEU A 58 -1.40 -20.02 -36.27
C LEU A 58 -2.10 -18.65 -36.17
N ASP A 59 -1.35 -17.59 -35.84
CA ASP A 59 -1.91 -16.25 -35.58
C ASP A 59 -2.71 -15.65 -36.74
N HIS A 60 -2.38 -15.99 -37.99
CA HIS A 60 -3.12 -15.52 -39.17
C HIS A 60 -4.39 -16.34 -39.46
N HIS A 61 -4.53 -17.54 -38.87
CA HIS A 61 -5.71 -18.40 -39.03
C HIS A 61 -6.76 -18.20 -37.93
N VAL A 62 -6.44 -17.48 -36.86
CA VAL A 62 -7.39 -17.15 -35.80
C VAL A 62 -7.99 -15.79 -36.10
N ILE A 63 -9.24 -15.81 -36.56
CA ILE A 63 -10.01 -14.64 -36.93
C ILE A 63 -11.13 -14.35 -35.93
N PHE A 64 -11.48 -13.07 -35.79
CA PHE A 64 -12.53 -12.58 -34.90
C PHE A 64 -13.12 -11.27 -35.43
N ASP A 65 -14.34 -10.94 -34.99
CA ASP A 65 -15.04 -9.73 -35.41
C ASP A 65 -14.33 -8.46 -34.91
N ALA A 66 -14.03 -7.53 -35.82
CA ALA A 66 -13.26 -6.33 -35.51
C ALA A 66 -14.07 -5.32 -34.69
N ARG A 67 -15.38 -5.23 -34.88
CA ARG A 67 -16.25 -4.30 -34.15
C ARG A 67 -16.47 -4.79 -32.72
N ALA A 68 -16.78 -6.07 -32.54
CA ALA A 68 -16.95 -6.69 -31.23
C ALA A 68 -15.65 -6.63 -30.40
N ALA A 69 -14.49 -6.75 -31.05
CA ALA A 69 -13.20 -6.67 -30.37
C ALA A 69 -12.66 -5.24 -30.19
N SER A 70 -13.30 -4.21 -30.76
CA SER A 70 -12.75 -2.85 -30.83
C SER A 70 -12.35 -2.28 -29.46
N ALA A 71 -13.25 -2.36 -28.47
CA ALA A 71 -12.97 -1.89 -27.11
C ALA A 71 -11.77 -2.63 -26.48
N VAL A 72 -11.71 -3.96 -26.66
CA VAL A 72 -10.62 -4.80 -26.14
C VAL A 72 -9.29 -4.49 -26.82
N LEU A 73 -9.29 -4.18 -28.11
CA LEU A 73 -8.09 -3.79 -28.86
C LEU A 73 -7.59 -2.40 -28.43
N VAL A 74 -8.50 -1.45 -28.19
CA VAL A 74 -8.16 -0.13 -27.64
C VAL A 74 -7.50 -0.30 -26.27
N ASP A 75 -8.12 -1.04 -25.37
CA ASP A 75 -7.57 -1.31 -24.03
C ASP A 75 -6.20 -2.02 -24.10
N ALA A 76 -6.05 -3.01 -24.99
CA ALA A 76 -4.80 -3.73 -25.18
C ALA A 76 -3.67 -2.84 -25.73
N SER A 77 -4.01 -1.84 -26.56
CA SER A 77 -3.06 -0.86 -27.11
C SER A 77 -2.62 0.18 -26.06
N ASP A 78 -3.53 0.55 -25.16
CA ASP A 78 -3.27 1.48 -24.07
C ASP A 78 -2.49 0.84 -22.91
N THR A 79 -2.57 -0.49 -22.78
CA THR A 79 -1.94 -1.19 -21.67
C THR A 79 -0.41 -1.23 -21.76
N ILE A 80 0.27 -0.75 -20.72
CA ILE A 80 1.73 -0.80 -20.56
C ILE A 80 2.14 -1.70 -19.40
N SER A 81 3.42 -2.12 -19.38
CA SER A 81 3.98 -2.86 -18.24
C SER A 81 4.15 -1.95 -17.03
N LEU A 82 4.14 -2.53 -15.82
CA LEU A 82 4.45 -1.78 -14.59
C LEU A 82 5.83 -1.10 -14.64
N ILE A 83 6.83 -1.71 -15.28
CA ILE A 83 8.17 -1.10 -15.43
C ILE A 83 8.08 0.15 -16.31
N SER A 84 7.32 0.07 -17.41
CA SER A 84 7.07 1.22 -18.28
C SER A 84 6.29 2.32 -17.56
N ALA A 85 5.29 1.95 -16.74
CA ALA A 85 4.54 2.89 -15.90
C ALA A 85 5.45 3.59 -14.88
N ALA A 86 6.30 2.84 -14.16
CA ALA A 86 7.27 3.40 -13.23
C ALA A 86 8.22 4.40 -13.91
N ARG A 87 8.67 4.09 -15.13
CA ARG A 87 9.50 4.99 -15.94
C ARG A 87 8.74 6.27 -16.35
N ARG A 88 7.50 6.17 -16.81
CA ARG A 88 6.66 7.34 -17.14
C ARG A 88 6.41 8.23 -15.92
N LEU A 89 6.10 7.63 -14.78
CA LEU A 89 5.88 8.31 -13.52
C LEU A 89 7.16 8.90 -12.91
N ASN A 90 8.33 8.51 -13.43
CA ASN A 90 9.65 8.83 -12.89
C ASN A 90 9.80 8.44 -11.40
N VAL A 91 9.40 7.20 -11.07
CA VAL A 91 9.47 6.63 -9.71
C VAL A 91 10.08 5.24 -9.70
N GLY A 92 10.52 4.79 -8.52
CA GLY A 92 10.95 3.40 -8.33
C GLY A 92 9.77 2.43 -8.41
N ARG A 93 10.07 1.17 -8.79
CA ARG A 93 9.06 0.11 -8.97
C ARG A 93 8.11 -0.05 -7.77
N LYS A 94 8.62 0.01 -6.53
CA LYS A 94 7.81 -0.13 -5.31
C LYS A 94 6.72 0.93 -5.19
N ILE A 95 6.99 2.16 -5.62
CA ILE A 95 6.00 3.26 -5.59
C ILE A 95 4.95 3.04 -6.67
N ALA A 96 5.37 2.64 -7.88
CA ALA A 96 4.44 2.29 -8.95
C ALA A 96 3.51 1.13 -8.55
N ASP A 97 4.05 0.07 -7.92
CA ASP A 97 3.26 -1.03 -7.36
C ASP A 97 2.25 -0.51 -6.32
N ALA A 98 2.68 0.37 -5.41
CA ALA A 98 1.81 0.95 -4.39
C ALA A 98 0.70 1.84 -4.97
N LEU A 99 0.94 2.54 -6.07
CA LEU A 99 -0.08 3.32 -6.79
C LEU A 99 -1.15 2.41 -7.42
N VAL A 100 -0.74 1.29 -8.01
CA VAL A 100 -1.67 0.30 -8.58
C VAL A 100 -2.43 -0.44 -7.48
N ASN A 101 -1.79 -0.71 -6.34
CA ASN A 101 -2.44 -1.38 -5.20
C ASN A 101 -3.40 -0.47 -4.43
N SER A 102 -3.18 0.85 -4.44
CA SER A 102 -4.09 1.83 -3.82
C SER A 102 -5.30 2.19 -4.70
N GLY A 103 -5.34 1.69 -5.95
CA GLY A 103 -6.42 1.98 -6.89
C GLY A 103 -6.32 3.36 -7.57
N LEU A 104 -5.25 4.12 -7.32
CA LEU A 104 -4.98 5.40 -7.98
C LEU A 104 -4.66 5.25 -9.47
N ILE A 105 -4.24 4.06 -9.89
CA ILE A 105 -4.07 3.71 -11.30
C ILE A 105 -4.76 2.38 -11.54
N ARG A 106 -5.63 2.31 -12.55
CA ARG A 106 -6.37 1.09 -12.84
C ARG A 106 -5.43 -0.01 -13.28
N ARG A 107 -5.60 -1.16 -12.65
CA ARG A 107 -4.97 -2.41 -13.09
C ARG A 107 -5.76 -2.97 -14.25
N PHE A 108 -5.10 -3.25 -15.35
CA PHE A 108 -5.66 -4.10 -16.38
C PHE A 108 -5.52 -5.55 -15.93
N VAL A 109 -6.59 -6.08 -15.32
CA VAL A 109 -6.66 -7.47 -14.89
C VAL A 109 -7.10 -8.31 -16.08
N MET A 110 -6.22 -9.19 -16.52
CA MET A 110 -6.57 -10.28 -17.41
C MET A 110 -7.48 -11.23 -16.63
N ALA A 111 -8.72 -11.42 -17.09
CA ALA A 111 -9.59 -12.42 -16.49
C ALA A 111 -8.90 -13.80 -16.62
N ASP A 112 -8.70 -14.40 -15.44
CA ASP A 112 -8.10 -15.69 -15.15
C ASP A 112 -6.56 -15.80 -15.15
N THR A 113 -6.01 -16.07 -13.96
CA THR A 113 -5.07 -17.17 -13.77
C THR A 113 -5.06 -17.60 -12.31
N ASN A 114 -5.85 -18.64 -12.01
CA ASN A 114 -5.57 -19.60 -10.94
C ASN A 114 -4.30 -20.46 -11.21
N ALA A 115 -3.30 -19.90 -11.89
CA ALA A 115 -2.04 -20.55 -12.20
C ALA A 115 -0.90 -19.64 -11.70
N GLY A 116 -0.22 -20.09 -10.65
CA GLY A 116 0.87 -19.40 -9.96
C GLY A 116 2.11 -19.12 -10.83
N GLY A 117 1.98 -18.21 -11.80
CA GLY A 117 3.08 -17.68 -12.59
C GLY A 117 2.83 -16.21 -12.85
N LEU A 118 3.63 -15.35 -12.20
CA LEU A 118 3.64 -13.88 -12.26
C LEU A 118 2.80 -13.29 -13.42
N GLY A 119 1.51 -13.09 -13.15
CA GLY A 119 0.60 -12.39 -14.03
C GLY A 119 1.17 -11.00 -14.28
N THR A 120 1.56 -10.72 -15.53
CA THR A 120 2.04 -9.39 -15.92
C THR A 120 0.85 -8.45 -15.97
N HIS A 121 0.46 -7.96 -14.79
CA HIS A 121 -0.56 -6.95 -14.57
C HIS A 121 -0.20 -5.72 -15.39
N GLY A 122 -0.95 -5.52 -16.47
CA GLY A 122 -0.85 -4.32 -17.28
C GLY A 122 -1.46 -3.15 -16.53
N VAL A 123 -1.03 -1.95 -16.89
CA VAL A 123 -1.57 -0.70 -16.36
C VAL A 123 -1.97 0.16 -17.56
N SER A 124 -3.10 0.87 -17.47
CA SER A 124 -3.50 1.81 -18.51
C SER A 124 -2.48 2.95 -18.63
N ARG A 125 -1.98 3.20 -19.84
CA ARG A 125 -1.10 4.35 -20.10
C ARG A 125 -1.87 5.64 -19.91
N THR A 126 -3.10 5.68 -20.40
CA THR A 126 -4.01 6.83 -20.24
C THR A 126 -4.21 7.18 -18.76
N ASP A 127 -4.46 6.20 -17.89
CA ASP A 127 -4.62 6.47 -16.45
C ASP A 127 -3.32 6.96 -15.79
N VAL A 128 -2.17 6.43 -16.21
CA VAL A 128 -0.86 6.90 -15.74
C VAL A 128 -0.65 8.37 -16.10
N ASP A 129 -0.99 8.74 -17.33
CA ASP A 129 -0.87 10.10 -17.82
C ASP A 129 -1.88 11.04 -17.15
N ALA A 130 -3.13 10.59 -17.00
CA ALA A 130 -4.17 11.31 -16.27
C ALA A 130 -3.78 11.57 -14.81
N LEU A 131 -3.14 10.61 -14.13
CA LEU A 131 -2.61 10.84 -12.78
C LEU A 131 -1.53 11.93 -12.79
N LEU A 132 -0.61 11.93 -13.75
CA LEU A 132 0.42 12.97 -13.86
C LEU A 132 -0.19 14.35 -14.13
N GLU A 133 -1.23 14.41 -14.96
CA GLU A 133 -1.98 15.64 -15.22
C GLU A 133 -2.69 16.13 -13.96
N LEU A 134 -3.36 15.24 -13.23
CA LEU A 134 -4.02 15.56 -11.97
C LEU A 134 -3.03 16.09 -10.92
N LEU A 135 -1.86 15.49 -10.81
CA LEU A 135 -0.82 15.93 -9.87
C LEU A 135 -0.19 17.27 -10.27
N ALA A 136 -0.11 17.56 -11.56
CA ALA A 136 0.43 18.81 -12.07
C ALA A 136 -0.64 19.91 -12.20
N ARG A 137 -1.93 19.57 -12.06
CA ARG A 137 -3.05 20.49 -12.15
C ARG A 137 -2.94 21.52 -11.04
N ASP A 138 -3.00 22.79 -11.42
CA ASP A 138 -2.89 23.93 -10.49
C ASP A 138 -1.53 24.04 -9.76
N ALA A 139 -0.54 23.21 -10.12
CA ALA A 139 0.77 23.22 -9.49
C ALA A 139 1.61 24.42 -9.96
N VAL A 140 2.12 25.21 -9.00
CA VAL A 140 2.88 26.42 -9.27
C VAL A 140 4.28 26.07 -9.77
N PRO A 141 4.71 26.54 -10.97
CA PRO A 141 6.06 26.28 -11.46
C PRO A 141 7.09 27.02 -10.59
N VAL A 142 8.12 26.30 -10.14
CA VAL A 142 9.20 26.85 -9.32
C VAL A 142 10.56 26.35 -9.79
N ASP A 143 11.57 27.21 -9.78
CA ASP A 143 12.94 26.82 -10.19
C ASP A 143 13.70 26.09 -9.08
N ARG A 144 13.39 26.40 -7.81
CA ARG A 144 14.04 25.81 -6.63
C ARG A 144 13.03 25.57 -5.52
N ALA A 145 13.24 24.50 -4.77
CA ALA A 145 12.45 24.23 -3.58
C ALA A 145 12.80 25.24 -2.48
N GLY A 146 11.78 25.92 -1.96
CA GLY A 146 11.91 26.80 -0.79
C GLY A 146 12.09 26.03 0.51
N LYS A 147 12.28 26.76 1.62
CA LYS A 147 12.39 26.15 2.96
C LYS A 147 11.08 25.44 3.33
N GLY A 148 11.17 24.19 3.81
CA GLY A 148 10.01 23.39 4.21
C GLY A 148 9.25 22.71 3.06
N VAL A 149 9.62 23.02 1.81
CA VAL A 149 9.03 22.44 0.61
C VAL A 149 9.93 21.33 0.08
N PHE A 150 9.35 20.16 -0.18
CA PHE A 150 10.10 18.98 -0.59
C PHE A 150 9.40 18.20 -1.70
N LYS A 151 10.17 17.41 -2.45
CA LYS A 151 9.61 16.40 -3.35
C LYS A 151 8.79 15.39 -2.55
N ILE A 152 7.74 14.81 -3.14
CA ILE A 152 6.82 13.88 -2.44
C ILE A 152 7.56 12.82 -1.61
N THR A 153 8.60 12.18 -2.14
CA THR A 153 9.36 11.14 -1.41
C THR A 153 10.13 11.67 -0.20
N HIS A 154 10.62 12.91 -0.25
CA HIS A 154 11.29 13.57 0.86
C HIS A 154 10.28 14.16 1.85
N ALA A 155 9.18 14.74 1.35
CA ALA A 155 8.08 15.22 2.17
C ALA A 155 7.46 14.08 3.00
N ALA A 156 7.27 12.90 2.38
CA ALA A 156 6.85 11.68 3.05
C ALA A 156 7.77 11.33 4.23
N LYS A 157 9.09 11.36 4.03
CA LYS A 157 10.05 11.11 5.11
C LYS A 157 10.02 12.20 6.19
N ALA A 158 9.97 13.47 5.79
CA ALA A 158 9.96 14.60 6.73
C ALA A 158 8.66 14.67 7.57
N ALA A 159 7.53 14.26 6.99
CA ALA A 159 6.24 14.18 7.68
C ALA A 159 6.01 12.83 8.39
N THR A 160 6.91 11.85 8.23
CA THR A 160 6.75 10.46 8.71
C THR A 160 5.48 9.80 8.13
N ARG A 161 5.22 10.01 6.84
CA ARG A 161 4.04 9.53 6.09
C ARG A 161 4.43 8.70 4.88
N ASN A 162 3.45 8.03 4.27
CA ASN A 162 3.64 7.34 3.00
C ASN A 162 3.49 8.32 1.82
N SER A 163 4.25 8.10 0.75
CA SER A 163 4.13 8.88 -0.49
C SER A 163 2.75 8.74 -1.12
N ILE A 164 2.06 7.60 -0.95
CA ILE A 164 0.71 7.38 -1.49
C ILE A 164 -0.33 8.26 -0.81
N ASP A 165 -0.20 8.53 0.49
CA ASP A 165 -1.14 9.39 1.22
C ASP A 165 -1.03 10.82 0.72
N ILE A 166 0.20 11.30 0.52
CA ILE A 166 0.47 12.63 -0.06
C ILE A 166 -0.10 12.74 -1.47
N ILE A 167 0.11 11.72 -2.31
CA ILE A 167 -0.45 11.67 -3.67
C ILE A 167 -1.98 11.72 -3.62
N SER A 168 -2.60 10.98 -2.69
CA SER A 168 -4.05 11.00 -2.47
C SER A 168 -4.55 12.37 -2.01
N LEU A 169 -3.79 13.08 -1.17
CA LEU A 169 -4.13 14.46 -0.77
C LEU A 169 -4.11 15.43 -1.95
N ILE A 170 -3.11 15.31 -2.83
CA ILE A 170 -3.01 16.14 -4.04
C ILE A 170 -4.19 15.85 -4.98
N VAL A 171 -4.42 14.57 -5.30
CA VAL A 171 -5.53 14.16 -6.17
C VAL A 171 -6.89 14.58 -5.59
N GLY A 172 -7.03 14.47 -4.27
CA GLY A 172 -8.21 14.92 -3.53
C GLY A 172 -8.31 16.42 -3.30
N ARG A 173 -7.34 17.22 -3.79
CA ARG A 173 -7.28 18.69 -3.65
C ARG A 173 -7.40 19.17 -2.20
N LYS A 174 -6.72 18.48 -1.29
CA LYS A 174 -6.72 18.79 0.14
C LYS A 174 -5.53 19.63 0.57
N LEU A 175 -4.55 19.83 -0.32
CA LEU A 175 -3.42 20.73 -0.08
C LEU A 175 -3.75 22.13 -0.61
N ASP A 176 -3.46 23.13 0.21
CA ASP A 176 -3.53 24.56 -0.10
C ASP A 176 -2.49 24.94 -1.16
N TRP A 177 -1.32 24.26 -1.16
CA TRP A 177 -0.27 24.54 -2.12
C TRP A 177 0.44 23.30 -2.66
N VAL A 178 0.58 23.26 -3.98
CA VAL A 178 1.38 22.27 -4.71
C VAL A 178 2.30 22.99 -5.69
N GLY A 179 3.58 22.64 -5.68
CA GLY A 179 4.58 23.18 -6.59
C GLY A 179 5.03 22.16 -7.63
N ARG A 180 5.59 22.65 -8.73
CA ARG A 180 6.22 21.83 -9.76
C ARG A 180 7.60 22.37 -10.08
N LEU A 181 8.63 21.56 -9.86
CA LEU A 181 10.00 21.90 -10.15
C LEU A 181 10.24 21.95 -11.68
N VAL A 182 10.67 23.11 -12.17
CA VAL A 182 11.03 23.32 -13.58
C VAL A 182 12.22 22.41 -13.94
N GLY A 183 12.18 21.83 -15.16
CA GLY A 183 13.21 20.89 -15.63
C GLY A 183 13.11 19.47 -15.09
N SER A 184 12.23 19.20 -14.12
CA SER A 184 11.92 17.84 -13.64
C SER A 184 10.63 17.29 -14.26
N ARG A 185 10.50 15.97 -14.33
CA ARG A 185 9.32 15.27 -14.87
C ARG A 185 8.78 14.21 -13.90
N GLY A 186 7.51 13.85 -14.11
CA GLY A 186 6.82 12.84 -13.32
C GLY A 186 6.55 13.27 -11.88
N ILE A 187 6.30 12.29 -11.01
CA ILE A 187 6.03 12.51 -9.58
C ILE A 187 7.21 13.19 -8.88
N ALA A 188 8.45 12.92 -9.32
CA ALA A 188 9.65 13.53 -8.76
C ALA A 188 9.76 15.05 -9.00
N ALA A 189 8.94 15.61 -9.90
CA ALA A 189 8.84 17.05 -10.13
C ALA A 189 7.89 17.75 -9.15
N ILE A 190 7.01 17.01 -8.49
CA ILE A 190 5.98 17.59 -7.62
C ILE A 190 6.55 17.90 -6.23
N LEU A 191 6.25 19.10 -5.75
CA LEU A 191 6.70 19.66 -4.48
C LEU A 191 5.51 19.95 -3.59
N VAL A 192 5.65 19.66 -2.30
CA VAL A 192 4.62 19.91 -1.29
C VAL A 192 5.27 20.45 -0.01
N ASN A 193 4.50 21.16 0.80
CA ASN A 193 4.92 21.59 2.12
C ASN A 193 4.81 20.43 3.13
N ALA A 194 5.92 20.06 3.77
CA ALA A 194 5.92 18.92 4.70
C ALA A 194 5.12 19.20 5.99
N ASP A 195 5.05 20.45 6.43
CA ASP A 195 4.34 20.82 7.65
C ASP A 195 2.82 20.77 7.45
N GLU A 196 2.36 21.22 6.29
CA GLU A 196 0.97 21.13 5.86
C GLU A 196 0.52 19.67 5.73
N VAL A 197 1.32 18.83 5.06
CA VAL A 197 1.08 17.38 4.97
C VAL A 197 0.97 16.76 6.36
N ARG A 198 1.83 17.15 7.30
CA ARG A 198 1.80 16.64 8.67
C ARG A 198 0.53 17.09 9.42
N ALA A 199 0.04 18.29 9.15
CA ALA A 199 -1.17 18.83 9.77
C ALA A 199 -2.45 18.18 9.22
N LEU A 200 -2.52 17.89 7.92
CA LEU A 200 -3.69 17.27 7.28
C LEU A 200 -3.78 15.76 7.53
N LEU A 201 -2.62 15.10 7.62
CA LEU A 201 -2.52 13.69 8.02
C LEU A 201 -2.34 13.56 9.53
N LYS A 202 -2.75 14.57 10.31
CA LYS A 202 -2.71 14.51 11.76
C LYS A 202 -3.61 13.38 12.22
N GLU A 203 -3.01 12.50 12.97
CA GLU A 203 -3.61 11.26 13.42
C GLU A 203 -4.66 11.55 14.50
N PRO A 204 -5.75 10.76 14.57
CA PRO A 204 -6.50 10.67 15.80
C PRO A 204 -5.53 10.28 16.92
N GLU A 205 -5.57 10.99 18.05
CA GLU A 205 -4.83 10.55 19.23
C GLU A 205 -5.17 9.08 19.50
N LEU A 206 -4.15 8.24 19.70
CA LEU A 206 -4.38 6.86 20.10
C LEU A 206 -5.21 6.89 21.39
N PRO A 207 -6.27 6.08 21.51
CA PRO A 207 -7.11 6.06 22.71
C PRO A 207 -6.38 5.50 23.95
N GLY A 208 -5.08 5.20 23.83
CA GLY A 208 -4.27 4.64 24.88
C GLY A 208 -2.78 4.57 24.51
N LEU A 209 -2.01 4.09 25.48
CA LEU A 209 -0.57 3.94 25.43
C LEU A 209 -0.16 2.67 24.67
N THR A 210 0.89 2.79 23.88
CA THR A 210 1.55 1.70 23.16
C THR A 210 2.40 0.84 24.10
N GLN A 211 2.79 -0.35 23.64
CA GLN A 211 3.67 -1.25 24.40
C GLN A 211 4.95 -0.55 24.92
N ARG A 212 5.55 0.33 24.12
CA ARG A 212 6.77 1.07 24.49
C ARG A 212 6.50 2.05 25.63
N GLU A 213 5.35 2.71 25.62
CA GLU A 213 4.94 3.63 26.68
C GLU A 213 4.58 2.88 27.96
N ILE A 214 3.92 1.72 27.85
CA ILE A 214 3.65 0.82 28.97
C ILE A 214 4.96 0.38 29.64
N MET A 215 5.97 -0.01 28.85
CA MET A 215 7.29 -0.36 29.39
C MET A 215 7.90 0.78 30.21
N LYS A 216 7.83 2.01 29.70
CA LYS A 216 8.35 3.19 30.39
C LYS A 216 7.55 3.51 31.65
N TYR A 217 6.23 3.41 31.57
CA TYR A 217 5.31 3.70 32.67
C TYR A 217 5.44 2.71 33.83
N LEU A 218 5.48 1.41 33.53
CA LEU A 218 5.62 0.33 34.51
C LEU A 218 7.08 -0.04 34.83
N ARG A 219 8.06 0.68 34.24
CA ARG A 219 9.50 0.40 34.34
C ARG A 219 9.85 -1.08 34.12
N THR A 220 9.28 -1.66 33.07
CA THR A 220 9.37 -3.09 32.78
C THR A 220 9.93 -3.36 31.38
N THR A 221 10.14 -4.64 31.07
CA THR A 221 10.70 -5.08 29.78
C THR A 221 9.61 -5.30 28.72
N SER A 222 10.01 -5.31 27.45
CA SER A 222 9.12 -5.57 26.32
C SER A 222 8.39 -6.90 26.45
N GLY A 223 9.08 -7.95 26.91
CA GLY A 223 8.49 -9.27 27.13
C GLY A 223 7.38 -9.24 28.17
N VAL A 224 7.61 -8.57 29.31
CA VAL A 224 6.63 -8.45 30.39
C VAL A 224 5.42 -7.64 29.95
N ALA A 225 5.63 -6.47 29.33
CA ALA A 225 4.55 -5.62 28.82
C ALA A 225 3.67 -6.37 27.80
N LYS A 226 4.31 -7.12 26.87
CA LYS A 226 3.59 -7.94 25.88
C LYS A 226 2.78 -9.04 26.55
N THR A 227 3.34 -9.72 27.55
CA THR A 227 2.62 -10.77 28.27
C THR A 227 1.44 -10.20 29.06
N LEU A 228 1.59 -9.06 29.74
CA LEU A 228 0.50 -8.40 30.46
C LEU A 228 -0.69 -8.08 29.55
N MET A 229 -0.40 -7.58 28.34
CA MET A 229 -1.42 -7.32 27.32
C MET A 229 -2.03 -8.60 26.77
N ASN A 230 -1.21 -9.59 26.37
CA ASN A 230 -1.68 -10.80 25.70
C ASN A 230 -2.45 -11.75 26.63
N GLN A 231 -2.11 -11.76 27.92
CA GLN A 231 -2.81 -12.57 28.93
C GLN A 231 -4.08 -11.87 29.45
N GLY A 232 -4.39 -10.65 28.97
CA GLY A 232 -5.56 -9.89 29.42
C GLY A 232 -5.49 -9.43 30.88
N ILE A 233 -4.29 -9.39 31.47
CA ILE A 233 -4.08 -8.90 32.84
C ILE A 233 -4.28 -7.39 32.88
N ILE A 234 -3.91 -6.72 31.79
CA ILE A 234 -4.20 -5.32 31.55
C ILE A 234 -5.14 -5.26 30.34
N THR A 235 -6.28 -4.61 30.50
CA THR A 235 -7.29 -4.49 29.45
C THR A 235 -6.73 -3.72 28.26
N THR A 236 -6.88 -4.29 27.06
CA THR A 236 -6.41 -3.66 25.81
C THR A 236 -7.58 -3.26 24.92
N VAL A 237 -7.41 -2.16 24.21
CA VAL A 237 -8.31 -1.67 23.16
C VAL A 237 -7.61 -1.79 21.82
N ARG A 238 -8.32 -2.27 20.81
CA ARG A 238 -7.79 -2.31 19.44
C ARG A 238 -7.86 -0.92 18.83
N ALA A 239 -6.74 -0.41 18.36
CA ALA A 239 -6.65 0.87 17.68
C ALA A 239 -5.88 0.70 16.37
N VAL A 240 -6.18 1.54 15.39
CA VAL A 240 -5.37 1.63 14.17
C VAL A 240 -4.12 2.40 14.54
N ASN A 241 -2.94 1.80 14.34
CA ASN A 241 -1.68 2.51 14.49
C ASN A 241 -1.67 3.66 13.49
N PRO A 242 -1.58 4.90 13.94
CA PRO A 242 -1.86 5.98 13.01
C PRO A 242 -0.71 6.24 12.01
N LEU A 243 0.49 5.71 12.27
CA LEU A 243 1.66 5.77 11.37
C LEU A 243 1.71 4.59 10.39
N THR A 244 1.37 3.38 10.84
CA THR A 244 1.50 2.16 10.02
C THR A 244 0.19 1.65 9.46
N HIS A 245 -0.94 2.25 9.87
CA HIS A 245 -2.31 1.79 9.62
C HIS A 245 -2.59 0.34 10.06
N ALA A 246 -1.65 -0.28 10.79
CA ALA A 246 -1.80 -1.64 11.28
C ALA A 246 -2.70 -1.64 12.52
N MET A 247 -3.54 -2.66 12.66
CA MET A 247 -4.28 -2.87 13.90
C MET A 247 -3.31 -3.22 15.03
N ILE A 248 -3.28 -2.40 16.08
CA ILE A 248 -2.49 -2.59 17.29
C ILE A 248 -3.37 -2.65 18.53
N ASN A 249 -2.82 -3.22 19.60
CA ASN A 249 -3.44 -3.19 20.92
C ASN A 249 -2.80 -2.07 21.75
N VAL A 250 -3.61 -1.18 22.29
CA VAL A 250 -3.20 -0.10 23.20
C VAL A 250 -3.88 -0.28 24.55
N VAL A 251 -3.36 0.36 25.59
CA VAL A 251 -3.92 0.32 26.95
C VAL A 251 -4.27 1.73 27.39
N SER A 252 -5.47 1.96 27.92
CA SER A 252 -5.85 3.30 28.41
C SER A 252 -4.97 3.72 29.59
N GLU A 253 -4.75 5.03 29.75
CA GLU A 253 -3.99 5.52 30.90
C GLU A 253 -4.64 5.17 32.23
N GLN A 254 -5.98 5.21 32.29
CA GLN A 254 -6.76 4.85 33.47
C GLN A 254 -6.49 3.40 33.87
N GLU A 255 -6.46 2.48 32.92
CA GLU A 255 -6.17 1.07 33.21
C GLU A 255 -4.77 0.88 33.80
N LEU A 256 -3.75 1.55 33.25
CA LEU A 256 -2.40 1.49 33.83
C LEU A 256 -2.32 2.13 35.21
N LYS A 257 -3.08 3.20 35.47
CA LYS A 257 -3.19 3.82 36.80
C LYS A 257 -3.81 2.85 37.79
N CYS A 258 -4.94 2.21 37.45
CA CYS A 258 -5.58 1.18 38.27
C CYS A 258 -4.62 0.01 38.55
N PHE A 259 -3.96 -0.51 37.52
CA PHE A 259 -3.00 -1.59 37.66
C PHE A 259 -1.84 -1.23 38.62
N ARG A 260 -1.29 -0.01 38.52
CA ARG A 260 -0.18 0.43 39.39
C ARG A 260 -0.61 0.74 40.82
N LEU A 261 -1.87 1.12 41.03
CA LEU A 261 -2.46 1.28 42.37
C LEU A 261 -2.65 -0.06 43.07
N GLU A 262 -3.02 -1.10 42.33
CA GLU A 262 -3.24 -2.43 42.89
C GLU A 262 -1.95 -3.25 43.00
N TYR A 263 -1.07 -3.17 42.00
CA TYR A 263 0.12 -4.01 41.85
C TYR A 263 1.41 -3.21 41.81
N VAL A 264 2.49 -3.83 42.32
CA VAL A 264 3.86 -3.32 42.26
C VAL A 264 4.80 -4.43 41.80
N SER A 265 5.74 -4.11 40.91
CA SER A 265 6.76 -5.08 40.50
C SER A 265 7.81 -5.25 41.61
N LEU A 266 8.42 -6.43 41.71
CA LEU A 266 9.53 -6.68 42.64
C LEU A 266 10.67 -5.67 42.44
N TYR A 267 10.93 -5.29 41.19
CA TYR A 267 11.98 -4.33 40.85
C TYR A 267 11.65 -2.92 41.36
N GLU A 268 10.42 -2.44 41.15
CA GLU A 268 9.97 -1.15 41.66
C GLU A 268 9.98 -1.14 43.19
N LEU A 269 9.47 -2.21 43.83
CA LEU A 269 9.46 -2.33 45.28
C LEU A 269 10.87 -2.37 45.89
N ALA A 270 11.82 -3.05 45.24
CA ALA A 270 13.21 -3.10 45.67
C ALA A 270 13.90 -1.73 45.56
N GLN A 271 13.63 -1.00 44.48
CA GLN A 271 14.13 0.37 44.29
C GLN A 271 13.58 1.32 45.36
N ASP A 272 12.27 1.28 45.61
CA ASP A 272 11.62 2.14 46.61
C ASP A 272 12.18 1.89 48.02
N ARG A 273 12.52 0.64 48.34
CA ARG A 273 13.09 0.23 49.65
C ARG A 273 14.62 0.31 49.72
N LYS A 274 15.29 0.73 48.65
CA LYS A 274 16.77 0.70 48.52
C LYS A 274 17.37 -0.66 48.90
N ASP A 275 16.71 -1.74 48.51
CA ASP A 275 17.11 -3.12 48.83
C ASP A 275 17.47 -3.91 47.57
N SER A 276 18.19 -5.00 47.75
CA SER A 276 18.47 -5.96 46.68
C SER A 276 17.18 -6.72 46.29
N PRO A 277 16.86 -6.86 44.99
CA PRO A 277 15.67 -7.60 44.55
C PRO A 277 15.65 -9.06 45.00
N VAL A 278 16.83 -9.69 45.14
CA VAL A 278 16.97 -11.07 45.60
C VAL A 278 16.68 -11.17 47.09
N GLY A 279 17.26 -10.31 47.92
CA GLY A 279 17.01 -10.28 49.37
C GLY A 279 15.56 -9.96 49.70
N LEU A 280 14.97 -8.99 49.00
CA LEU A 280 13.56 -8.65 49.16
C LEU A 280 12.65 -9.82 48.81
N LYS A 281 12.92 -10.54 47.72
CA LYS A 281 12.15 -11.73 47.34
C LYS A 281 12.19 -12.81 48.42
N SER A 282 13.37 -13.10 48.96
CA SER A 282 13.52 -14.09 50.04
C SER A 282 12.73 -13.70 51.29
N ARG A 283 12.74 -12.41 51.67
CA ARG A 283 11.95 -11.91 52.80
C ARG A 283 10.45 -12.01 52.57
N LEU A 284 9.98 -11.67 51.37
CA LEU A 284 8.56 -11.81 51.01
C LEU A 284 8.10 -13.28 51.06
N ILE A 285 8.93 -14.21 50.59
CA ILE A 285 8.64 -15.65 50.68
C ILE A 285 8.60 -16.11 52.14
N ALA A 286 9.57 -15.69 52.97
CA ALA A 286 9.60 -16.01 54.39
C ALA A 286 8.38 -15.45 55.16
N ALA A 287 7.86 -14.29 54.73
CA ALA A 287 6.63 -13.69 55.24
C ALA A 287 5.35 -14.31 54.68
N GLY A 288 5.44 -15.35 53.83
CA GLY A 288 4.29 -16.02 53.23
C GLY A 288 3.60 -15.25 52.09
N VAL A 289 4.18 -14.13 51.64
CA VAL A 289 3.61 -13.30 50.58
C VAL A 289 3.89 -13.90 49.22
N ARG A 290 2.83 -14.17 48.45
CA ARG A 290 2.92 -14.77 47.11
C ARG A 290 2.78 -13.71 46.01
N PRO A 291 3.46 -13.89 44.86
CA PRO A 291 3.21 -13.06 43.68
C PRO A 291 1.74 -13.14 43.25
N ALA A 292 1.19 -12.00 42.79
CA ALA A 292 -0.18 -11.91 42.32
C ALA A 292 -0.44 -12.70 41.03
N PHE A 293 0.61 -12.90 40.23
CA PHE A 293 0.55 -13.63 38.97
C PHE A 293 1.70 -14.63 38.90
N ASP A 294 1.56 -15.66 38.06
CA ASP A 294 2.61 -16.67 37.87
C ASP A 294 3.88 -16.03 37.25
N PRO A 295 5.01 -16.00 37.99
CA PRO A 295 6.26 -15.45 37.48
C PRO A 295 6.81 -16.20 36.26
N LYS A 296 6.44 -17.47 36.05
CA LYS A 296 6.86 -18.25 34.87
C LYS A 296 6.18 -17.75 33.60
N ILE A 297 4.93 -17.29 33.72
CA ILE A 297 4.14 -16.77 32.60
C ILE A 297 4.59 -15.33 32.29
N ILE A 298 4.59 -14.46 33.31
CA ILE A 298 4.87 -13.02 33.11
C ILE A 298 6.37 -12.74 32.92
N LYS A 299 7.24 -13.65 33.34
CA LYS A 299 8.70 -13.46 33.41
C LYS A 299 9.10 -12.30 34.34
N ALA A 300 8.20 -11.89 35.23
CA ALA A 300 8.43 -10.92 36.30
C ALA A 300 7.51 -11.23 37.49
N SER A 301 7.94 -10.83 38.68
CA SER A 301 7.14 -10.97 39.91
C SER A 301 6.44 -9.65 40.20
N PHE A 302 5.11 -9.67 40.20
CA PHE A 302 4.25 -8.59 40.68
C PHE A 302 3.58 -9.02 41.98
N TYR A 303 3.45 -8.10 42.91
CA TYR A 303 2.76 -8.30 44.19
C TYR A 303 1.63 -7.28 44.30
N ARG A 304 0.57 -7.63 45.04
CA ARG A 304 -0.44 -6.62 45.38
C ARG A 304 0.16 -5.68 46.41
N ARG A 305 -0.01 -4.37 46.21
CA ARG A 305 0.53 -3.36 47.13
C ARG A 305 0.05 -3.58 48.56
N LYS A 306 -1.21 -3.96 48.74
CA LYS A 306 -1.79 -4.27 50.07
C LYS A 306 -1.08 -5.41 50.84
N ASP A 307 -0.43 -6.33 50.13
CA ASP A 307 0.24 -7.50 50.74
C ASP A 307 1.72 -7.20 51.06
N VAL A 308 2.25 -6.07 50.57
CA VAL A 308 3.68 -5.72 50.67
C VAL A 308 3.93 -4.31 51.21
N SER A 309 2.88 -3.55 51.56
CA SER A 309 3.02 -2.20 52.14
C SER A 309 3.58 -2.29 53.54
#